data_AF-A0A7J7XTW3-F1
#
_entry.id   AF-A0A7J7XTW3-F1
#
_cell.length_a   1.000
_cell.length_b   1.000
_cell.length_c   1.000
_cell.angle_alpha   90.00
_cell.angle_beta   90.00
_cell.angle_gamma   90.00
#
_symmetry.space_group_name_H-M   'P 1'
#
loop_
_entity.id
_entity.type
_entity.pdbx_description
1 polymer ?
#
loop_
_entity_poly.entity_id
_entity_poly.type
_entity_poly.pdbx_seq_one_letter_code
_entity_poly.pdbx_strand_id
1 'polypeptide(L)'
;MNVCLTLRILVDFVKKQLKAVFERLSMEQQNLENNLSDWSIKIVDHYSEERRNLLSELPMELEALECPYPDLKSSIFNEFCYFTKKYQKKLEDFDLLLEDINRNFLLSEEEHWIYQAVLDQYHGDLCGRRTLYLDMLQRYFPHKSRHDLVEHEKCCDQYHFAREQRKVLLSNWSKNRRDFIQKAVLTLAEACAAHEMESSLAKDRKKQQDLCADLKAKVLQWRAHQEEVAQLEMEISARRREKEEEKEKLWKKKKLLQREEKKEKIRKYWAKKEQNWQEMEMRDLRRLEELKKIMAEQSVKDRESLLFSQ
;
A
#
# COMPACT_ATOMS: atom_id res chain seq x y z
N MET A 1 9.19 -112.89 -7.51
CA MET A 1 8.06 -112.14 -8.12
C MET A 1 7.72 -110.80 -7.45
N ASN A 2 8.32 -110.40 -6.32
CA ASN A 2 7.89 -109.21 -5.56
C ASN A 2 8.57 -107.87 -5.90
N VAL A 3 9.72 -107.86 -6.58
CA VAL A 3 10.49 -106.63 -6.84
C VAL A 3 9.89 -105.78 -7.97
N CYS A 4 9.39 -106.41 -9.04
CA CYS A 4 8.77 -105.67 -10.15
C CYS A 4 7.41 -105.05 -9.77
N LEU A 5 6.64 -105.69 -8.88
CA LEU A 5 5.37 -105.17 -8.39
C LEU A 5 5.57 -103.96 -7.47
N THR A 6 6.56 -104.02 -6.58
CA THR A 6 6.90 -102.89 -5.69
C THR A 6 7.49 -101.70 -6.45
N LEU A 7 8.35 -101.94 -7.45
CA LEU A 7 8.84 -100.87 -8.35
C LEU A 7 7.71 -100.18 -9.12
N ARG A 8 6.73 -100.95 -9.60
CA ARG A 8 5.59 -100.39 -10.35
C ARG A 8 4.70 -99.50 -9.48
N ILE A 9 4.43 -99.93 -8.25
CA ILE A 9 3.68 -99.15 -7.26
C ILE A 9 4.41 -97.84 -6.91
N LEU A 10 5.74 -97.89 -6.75
CA LEU A 10 6.56 -96.72 -6.44
C LEU A 10 6.59 -95.71 -7.60
N VAL A 11 6.70 -96.19 -8.84
CA VAL A 11 6.62 -95.34 -10.05
C VAL A 11 5.24 -94.69 -10.18
N ASP A 12 4.15 -95.43 -9.92
CA ASP A 12 2.80 -94.88 -9.97
C ASP A 12 2.53 -93.86 -8.86
N PHE A 13 3.11 -94.05 -7.67
CA PHE A 13 3.06 -93.09 -6.58
C PHE A 13 3.81 -91.79 -6.93
N VAL A 14 5.03 -91.89 -7.47
CA VAL A 14 5.81 -90.72 -7.90
C VAL A 14 5.10 -89.97 -9.03
N LYS A 15 4.48 -90.67 -10.01
CA LYS A 15 3.68 -90.03 -11.06
C LYS A 15 2.47 -89.28 -10.50
N LYS A 16 1.78 -89.83 -9.49
CA LYS A 16 0.67 -89.14 -8.82
C LYS A 16 1.14 -87.90 -8.08
N GLN A 17 2.27 -87.97 -7.38
CA GLN A 17 2.85 -86.80 -6.72
C GLN A 17 3.30 -85.74 -7.73
N LEU A 18 3.97 -86.13 -8.81
CA LEU A 18 4.41 -85.21 -9.86
C LEU A 18 3.22 -84.48 -10.50
N LYS A 19 2.12 -85.20 -10.74
CA LYS A 19 0.89 -84.62 -11.29
C LYS A 19 0.25 -83.62 -10.32
N ALA A 20 0.16 -83.96 -9.04
CA ALA A 20 -0.38 -83.05 -8.01
C ALA A 20 0.48 -81.78 -7.85
N VAL A 21 1.81 -81.90 -7.95
CA VAL A 21 2.73 -80.76 -7.94
C VAL A 21 2.53 -79.89 -9.18
N PHE A 22 2.39 -80.49 -10.36
CA PHE A 22 2.12 -79.74 -11.60
C PHE A 22 0.79 -79.00 -11.56
N GLU A 23 -0.28 -79.64 -11.09
CA GLU A 23 -1.60 -79.01 -10.95
C GLU A 23 -1.56 -77.82 -9.97
N ARG A 24 -0.80 -77.95 -8.88
CA ARG A 24 -0.59 -76.85 -7.92
C ARG A 24 0.20 -75.69 -8.55
N LEU A 25 1.28 -75.99 -9.26
CA LEU A 25 2.10 -74.98 -9.93
C LEU A 25 1.31 -74.24 -11.03
N SER A 26 0.50 -74.94 -11.82
CA SER A 26 -0.38 -74.31 -12.81
C SER A 26 -1.41 -73.39 -12.15
N MET A 27 -1.99 -73.78 -11.00
CA MET A 27 -2.86 -72.86 -10.26
C MET A 27 -2.13 -71.64 -9.73
N GLU A 28 -0.94 -71.81 -9.16
CA GLU A 28 -0.13 -70.68 -8.66
C GLU A 28 0.26 -69.73 -9.80
N GLN A 29 0.63 -70.26 -10.96
CA GLN A 29 0.89 -69.47 -12.18
C GLN A 29 -0.34 -68.69 -12.62
N GLN A 30 -1.50 -69.35 -12.75
CA GLN A 30 -2.75 -68.69 -13.15
C GLN A 30 -3.13 -67.57 -12.16
N ASN A 31 -2.91 -67.79 -10.87
CA ASN A 31 -3.21 -66.80 -9.84
C ASN A 31 -2.26 -65.59 -9.92
N LEU A 32 -0.97 -65.83 -10.23
CA LEU A 32 -0.01 -64.76 -10.44
C LEU A 32 -0.31 -63.95 -11.71
N GLU A 33 -0.67 -64.60 -12.81
CA GLU A 33 -1.08 -63.94 -14.06
C GLU A 33 -2.33 -63.07 -13.86
N ASN A 34 -3.34 -63.59 -13.16
CA ASN A 34 -4.55 -62.83 -12.83
C ASN A 34 -4.23 -61.62 -11.95
N ASN A 35 -3.37 -61.79 -10.94
CA ASN A 35 -2.94 -60.67 -10.11
C ASN A 35 -2.20 -59.62 -10.96
N LEU A 36 -1.23 -60.02 -11.79
CA LEU A 36 -0.48 -59.09 -12.63
C LEU A 36 -1.39 -58.29 -13.59
N SER A 37 -2.40 -58.93 -14.17
CA SER A 37 -3.42 -58.27 -14.99
C SER A 37 -4.25 -57.26 -14.17
N ASP A 38 -4.67 -57.65 -12.97
CA ASP A 38 -5.40 -56.76 -12.05
C ASP A 38 -4.57 -55.54 -11.64
N TRP A 39 -3.26 -55.73 -11.43
CA TRP A 39 -2.33 -54.65 -11.10
C TRP A 39 -2.05 -53.74 -12.31
N SER A 40 -1.94 -54.27 -13.52
CA SER A 40 -1.69 -53.45 -14.72
C SER A 40 -2.86 -52.51 -15.01
N ILE A 41 -4.10 -53.00 -14.89
CA ILE A 41 -5.32 -52.18 -15.06
C ILE A 41 -5.38 -51.09 -13.98
N LYS A 42 -5.12 -51.44 -12.71
CA LYS A 42 -5.11 -50.47 -11.60
C LYS A 42 -4.03 -49.40 -11.75
N ILE A 43 -2.84 -49.74 -12.26
CA ILE A 43 -1.74 -48.80 -12.46
C ILE A 43 -2.05 -47.81 -13.60
N VAL A 44 -2.58 -48.29 -14.73
CA VAL A 44 -2.90 -47.43 -15.87
C VAL A 44 -4.01 -46.43 -15.53
N ASP A 45 -5.06 -46.89 -14.85
CA ASP A 45 -6.17 -46.04 -14.42
C ASP A 45 -5.71 -45.01 -13.37
N HIS A 46 -4.95 -45.42 -12.36
CA HIS A 46 -4.50 -44.52 -11.30
C HIS A 46 -3.55 -43.43 -11.82
N TYR A 47 -2.57 -43.78 -12.68
CA TYR A 47 -1.63 -42.81 -13.26
C TYR A 47 -2.29 -41.82 -14.23
N SER A 48 -3.38 -42.21 -14.88
CA SER A 48 -4.16 -41.36 -15.79
C SER A 48 -5.05 -40.39 -15.02
N GLU A 49 -5.77 -40.89 -14.01
CA GLU A 49 -6.68 -40.10 -13.17
C GLU A 49 -5.93 -39.08 -12.30
N GLU A 50 -4.88 -39.52 -11.59
CA GLU A 50 -4.10 -38.64 -10.69
C GLU A 50 -3.41 -37.51 -11.46
N ARG A 51 -2.89 -37.77 -12.67
CA ARG A 51 -2.25 -36.74 -13.49
C ARG A 51 -3.23 -35.72 -14.02
N ARG A 52 -4.46 -36.14 -14.39
CA ARG A 52 -5.51 -35.21 -14.83
C ARG A 52 -5.99 -34.33 -13.68
N ASN A 53 -6.10 -34.89 -12.47
CA ASN A 53 -6.50 -34.15 -11.27
C ASN A 53 -5.42 -33.15 -10.81
N LEU A 54 -4.15 -33.55 -10.80
CA LEU A 54 -3.00 -32.67 -10.50
C LEU A 54 -2.87 -31.48 -11.46
N LEU A 55 -3.34 -31.64 -12.70
CA LEU A 55 -3.36 -30.57 -13.69
C LEU A 55 -4.50 -29.59 -13.46
N SER A 56 -5.65 -30.00 -12.89
CA SER A 56 -6.81 -29.11 -12.72
C SER A 56 -6.87 -28.39 -11.38
N GLU A 57 -6.13 -28.84 -10.37
CA GLU A 57 -6.19 -28.25 -9.03
C GLU A 57 -5.56 -26.85 -9.00
N LEU A 58 -6.35 -25.89 -8.52
CA LEU A 58 -5.90 -24.53 -8.26
C LEU A 58 -4.83 -24.56 -7.16
N PRO A 59 -3.71 -23.84 -7.30
CA PRO A 59 -2.73 -23.73 -6.23
C PRO A 59 -3.37 -23.10 -4.99
N MET A 60 -3.38 -23.83 -3.88
CA MET A 60 -3.91 -23.35 -2.59
C MET A 60 -3.22 -22.05 -2.15
N GLU A 61 -1.96 -21.87 -2.55
CA GLU A 61 -1.16 -20.67 -2.30
C GLU A 61 -1.76 -19.41 -2.94
N LEU A 62 -2.44 -19.53 -4.08
CA LEU A 62 -3.11 -18.41 -4.75
C LEU A 62 -4.51 -18.16 -4.19
N GLU A 63 -5.16 -19.20 -3.68
CA GLU A 63 -6.49 -19.10 -3.09
C GLU A 63 -6.45 -18.41 -1.72
N ALA A 64 -5.48 -18.79 -0.89
CA ALA A 64 -5.29 -18.27 0.47
C ALA A 64 -4.88 -16.79 0.54
N LEU A 65 -4.36 -16.21 -0.55
CA LEU A 65 -3.94 -14.81 -0.57
C LEU A 65 -5.14 -13.87 -0.73
N GLU A 66 -5.38 -13.05 0.29
CA GLU A 66 -6.29 -11.93 0.23
C GLU A 66 -5.62 -10.77 -0.54
N CYS A 67 -6.25 -10.32 -1.63
CA CYS A 67 -5.76 -9.23 -2.45
C CYS A 67 -6.80 -8.11 -2.51
N PRO A 68 -6.42 -6.84 -2.27
CA PRO A 68 -7.33 -5.69 -2.33
C PRO A 68 -7.84 -5.39 -3.75
N TYR A 69 -7.19 -5.94 -4.77
CA TYR A 69 -7.55 -5.77 -6.18
C TYR A 69 -8.12 -7.06 -6.77
N PRO A 70 -9.45 -7.24 -6.82
CA PRO A 70 -10.08 -8.48 -7.31
C PRO A 70 -9.82 -8.72 -8.81
N ASP A 71 -9.70 -7.65 -9.60
CA ASP A 71 -9.42 -7.75 -11.04
C ASP A 71 -8.02 -8.34 -11.30
N LEU A 72 -7.03 -7.96 -10.49
CA LEU A 72 -5.69 -8.52 -10.57
C LEU A 72 -5.69 -10.01 -10.20
N LYS A 73 -6.39 -10.38 -9.12
CA LYS A 73 -6.52 -11.77 -8.68
C LYS A 73 -7.19 -12.64 -9.75
N SER A 74 -8.30 -12.18 -10.33
CA SER A 74 -8.99 -12.88 -11.41
C SER A 74 -8.17 -12.99 -12.70
N SER A 75 -7.43 -11.93 -13.07
CA SER A 75 -6.50 -11.97 -14.22
C SER A 75 -5.43 -13.04 -14.06
N ILE A 76 -4.79 -13.11 -12.89
CA ILE A 76 -3.77 -14.13 -12.59
C ILE A 76 -4.36 -15.54 -12.65
N PHE A 77 -5.57 -15.75 -12.12
CA PHE A 77 -6.25 -17.05 -12.23
C PHE A 77 -6.59 -17.43 -13.65
N ASN A 78 -7.07 -16.49 -14.46
CA ASN A 78 -7.38 -16.74 -15.86
C ASN A 78 -6.12 -17.10 -16.66
N GLU A 79 -5.01 -16.40 -16.41
CA GLU A 79 -3.71 -16.72 -17.00
C GLU A 79 -3.21 -18.11 -16.57
N PHE A 80 -3.38 -18.48 -15.30
CA PHE A 80 -3.06 -19.83 -14.82
C PHE A 80 -3.89 -20.90 -15.52
N CYS A 81 -5.21 -20.70 -15.62
CA CYS A 81 -6.12 -21.61 -16.31
C CYS A 81 -5.76 -21.75 -17.79
N TYR A 82 -5.44 -20.64 -18.47
CA TYR A 82 -5.00 -20.66 -19.86
C TYR A 82 -3.67 -21.41 -20.04
N PHE A 83 -2.70 -21.12 -19.17
CA PHE A 83 -1.42 -21.80 -19.11
C PHE A 83 -1.59 -23.31 -18.95
N THR A 84 -2.39 -23.75 -17.97
CA THR A 84 -2.66 -25.16 -17.70
C THR A 84 -3.34 -25.85 -18.88
N LYS A 85 -4.37 -25.24 -19.46
CA LYS A 85 -5.07 -25.78 -20.66
C LYS A 85 -4.12 -25.99 -21.83
N LYS A 86 -3.15 -25.10 -22.02
CA LYS A 86 -2.13 -25.23 -23.07
C LYS A 86 -1.24 -26.47 -22.87
N TYR A 87 -0.86 -26.78 -21.63
CA TYR A 87 -0.09 -28.00 -21.33
C TYR A 87 -0.93 -29.26 -21.45
N GLN A 88 -2.18 -29.20 -20.97
CA GLN A 88 -3.12 -30.32 -21.08
C GLN A 88 -3.33 -30.72 -22.55
N LYS A 89 -3.63 -29.75 -23.43
CA LYS A 89 -3.80 -30.03 -24.86
C LYS A 89 -2.56 -30.69 -25.47
N LYS A 90 -1.36 -30.20 -25.13
CA LYS A 90 -0.11 -30.81 -25.62
C LYS A 90 0.08 -32.24 -25.11
N LEU A 91 -0.32 -32.52 -23.87
CA LEU A 91 -0.26 -33.87 -23.31
C LEU A 91 -1.24 -34.80 -24.03
N GLU A 92 -2.45 -34.34 -24.29
CA GLU A 92 -3.45 -35.07 -25.08
C GLU A 92 -2.94 -35.36 -26.50
N ASP A 93 -2.31 -34.39 -27.16
CA ASP A 93 -1.69 -34.59 -28.49
C ASP A 93 -0.59 -35.69 -28.45
N PHE A 94 0.22 -35.74 -27.38
CA PHE A 94 1.23 -36.78 -27.19
C PHE A 94 0.61 -38.15 -26.85
N ASP A 95 -0.48 -38.17 -26.09
CA ASP A 95 -1.18 -39.41 -25.75
C ASP A 95 -1.81 -40.02 -27.01
N LEU A 96 -2.42 -39.21 -27.87
CA LEU A 96 -2.92 -39.64 -29.18
C LEU A 96 -1.79 -40.14 -30.10
N LEU A 97 -0.64 -39.45 -30.12
CA LEU A 97 0.52 -39.89 -30.89
C LEU A 97 1.06 -41.24 -30.40
N LEU A 98 1.12 -41.45 -29.09
CA LEU A 98 1.56 -42.71 -28.49
C LEU A 98 0.58 -43.84 -28.80
N GLU A 99 -0.73 -43.58 -28.75
CA GLU A 99 -1.75 -44.55 -29.16
C GLU A 99 -1.64 -44.91 -30.65
N ASP A 100 -1.43 -43.93 -31.52
CA ASP A 100 -1.28 -44.16 -32.97
C ASP A 100 -0.05 -45.01 -33.27
N ILE A 101 1.10 -44.69 -32.68
CA ILE A 101 2.33 -45.50 -32.81
C ILE A 101 2.09 -46.92 -32.27
N ASN A 102 1.38 -47.05 -31.15
CA ASN A 102 1.09 -48.35 -30.55
C ASN A 102 0.20 -49.23 -31.44
N ARG A 103 -0.79 -48.63 -32.13
CA ARG A 103 -1.65 -49.33 -33.10
C ARG A 103 -0.89 -49.80 -34.34
N ASN A 104 0.21 -49.13 -34.67
CA ASN A 104 1.06 -49.46 -35.81
C ASN A 104 2.10 -50.54 -35.50
N PHE A 105 2.15 -51.08 -34.27
CA PHE A 105 3.04 -52.21 -33.98
C PHE A 105 2.62 -53.46 -34.76
N LEU A 106 3.58 -54.03 -35.49
CA LEU A 106 3.39 -55.21 -36.34
C LEU A 106 3.52 -56.53 -35.57
N LEU A 107 3.92 -56.47 -34.31
CA LEU A 107 4.14 -57.61 -33.42
C LEU A 107 3.04 -57.67 -32.36
N SER A 108 2.59 -58.88 -32.01
CA SER A 108 1.70 -59.08 -30.86
C SER A 108 2.40 -58.69 -29.54
N GLU A 109 1.66 -58.57 -28.45
CA GLU A 109 2.22 -58.26 -27.13
C GLU A 109 3.24 -59.32 -26.67
N GLU A 110 2.98 -60.59 -26.98
CA GLU A 110 3.89 -61.71 -26.72
C GLU A 110 5.15 -61.65 -27.60
N GLU A 111 4.99 -61.36 -28.89
CA GLU A 111 6.10 -61.19 -29.82
C GLU A 111 6.96 -59.97 -29.45
N HIS A 112 6.33 -58.89 -28.98
CA HIS A 112 7.02 -57.70 -28.48
C HIS A 112 7.82 -58.01 -27.20
N TRP A 113 7.29 -58.83 -26.30
CA TRP A 113 8.03 -59.28 -25.12
C TRP A 113 9.26 -60.11 -25.50
N ILE A 114 9.13 -61.04 -26.45
CA ILE A 114 10.26 -61.81 -26.97
C ILE A 114 11.27 -60.87 -27.64
N TYR A 115 10.80 -59.89 -28.40
CA TYR A 115 11.65 -58.88 -29.04
C TYR A 115 12.48 -58.11 -28.00
N GLN A 116 11.83 -57.63 -26.94
CA GLN A 116 12.48 -56.90 -25.85
C GLN A 116 13.47 -57.80 -25.09
N ALA A 117 13.07 -59.03 -24.75
CA ALA A 117 13.92 -59.99 -24.06
C ALA A 117 15.18 -60.36 -24.86
N VAL A 118 15.09 -60.41 -26.19
CA VAL A 118 16.27 -60.61 -27.06
C VAL A 118 17.13 -59.35 -27.05
N LEU A 119 16.57 -58.14 -27.17
CA LEU A 119 17.35 -56.90 -27.11
C LEU A 119 18.14 -56.75 -25.79
N ASP A 120 17.55 -57.17 -24.67
CA ASP A 120 18.15 -57.08 -23.34
C ASP A 120 19.32 -58.07 -23.15
N GLN A 121 19.31 -59.21 -23.88
CA GLN A 121 20.41 -60.18 -23.88
C GLN A 121 21.68 -59.66 -24.56
N TYR A 122 21.56 -58.66 -25.44
CA TYR A 122 22.69 -58.04 -26.13
C TYR A 122 23.00 -56.67 -25.52
N HIS A 123 24.11 -56.55 -24.80
CA HIS A 123 24.55 -55.27 -24.21
C HIS A 123 24.89 -54.20 -25.27
N GLY A 124 24.72 -52.92 -24.90
CA GLY A 124 24.91 -51.76 -25.77
C GLY A 124 26.30 -51.59 -26.37
N ASP A 125 27.34 -52.07 -25.67
CA ASP A 125 28.75 -51.89 -26.06
C ASP A 125 29.25 -52.89 -27.12
N LEU A 126 28.41 -53.84 -27.54
CA LEU A 126 28.78 -54.84 -28.54
C LEU A 126 28.88 -54.21 -29.95
N CYS A 127 30.05 -54.32 -30.58
CA CYS A 127 30.22 -53.91 -31.98
C CYS A 127 29.30 -54.75 -32.89
N GLY A 128 28.50 -54.09 -33.72
CA GLY A 128 27.54 -54.79 -34.59
C GLY A 128 26.33 -55.39 -33.85
N ARG A 129 26.02 -54.92 -32.63
CA ARG A 129 24.85 -55.32 -31.82
C ARG A 129 23.58 -55.48 -32.66
N ARG A 130 23.32 -54.49 -33.52
CA ARG A 130 22.16 -54.46 -34.43
C ARG A 130 22.05 -55.69 -35.32
N THR A 131 23.16 -56.10 -35.92
CA THR A 131 23.18 -57.30 -36.77
C THR A 131 22.91 -58.55 -35.93
N LEU A 132 23.51 -58.64 -34.74
CA LEU A 132 23.43 -59.83 -33.88
C LEU A 132 22.01 -60.08 -33.35
N TYR A 133 21.34 -59.07 -32.81
CA TYR A 133 19.96 -59.26 -32.35
C TYR A 133 18.99 -59.43 -33.51
N LEU A 134 19.18 -58.75 -34.65
CA LEU A 134 18.30 -58.96 -35.82
C LEU A 134 18.40 -60.40 -36.33
N ASP A 135 19.61 -60.96 -36.41
CA ASP A 135 19.80 -62.36 -36.79
C ASP A 135 19.16 -63.33 -35.78
N MET A 136 19.21 -63.01 -34.48
CA MET A 136 18.55 -63.80 -33.44
C MET A 136 17.03 -63.71 -33.53
N LEU A 137 16.48 -62.50 -33.69
CA LEU A 137 15.06 -62.25 -33.85
C LEU A 137 14.50 -62.96 -35.09
N GLN A 138 15.25 -63.01 -36.19
CA GLN A 138 14.85 -63.78 -37.39
C GLN A 138 14.74 -65.29 -37.12
N ARG A 139 15.46 -65.84 -36.13
CA ARG A 139 15.30 -67.24 -35.72
C ARG A 139 14.05 -67.46 -34.86
N TYR A 140 13.70 -66.49 -34.02
CA TYR A 140 12.48 -66.53 -33.20
C TYR A 140 11.21 -66.21 -34.01
N PHE A 141 11.33 -65.40 -35.07
CA PHE A 141 10.23 -65.00 -35.94
C PHE A 141 10.46 -65.47 -37.39
N PRO A 142 10.40 -66.78 -37.67
CA PRO A 142 10.65 -67.30 -39.02
C PRO A 142 9.60 -66.84 -40.06
N HIS A 143 8.45 -66.34 -39.61
CA HIS A 143 7.36 -65.83 -40.44
C HIS A 143 7.48 -64.34 -40.78
N LYS A 144 8.41 -63.61 -40.16
CA LYS A 144 8.57 -62.16 -40.34
C LYS A 144 9.84 -61.88 -41.14
N SER A 145 9.77 -60.92 -42.06
CA SER A 145 10.95 -60.54 -42.83
C SER A 145 11.91 -59.70 -41.99
N ARG A 146 13.19 -59.66 -42.37
CA ARG A 146 14.16 -58.73 -41.77
C ARG A 146 13.70 -57.28 -41.87
N HIS A 147 12.98 -56.95 -42.95
CA HIS A 147 12.44 -55.61 -43.17
C HIS A 147 11.38 -55.26 -42.10
N ASP A 148 10.45 -56.16 -41.82
CA ASP A 148 9.40 -55.95 -40.82
C ASP A 148 9.99 -55.74 -39.41
N LEU A 149 11.05 -56.47 -39.07
CA LEU A 149 11.76 -56.29 -37.78
C LEU A 149 12.46 -54.92 -37.69
N VAL A 150 12.97 -54.41 -38.81
CA VAL A 150 13.59 -53.08 -38.88
C VAL A 150 12.54 -51.97 -38.85
N GLU A 151 11.37 -52.17 -39.46
CA GLU A 151 10.26 -51.21 -39.33
C GLU A 151 9.71 -51.20 -37.89
N HIS A 152 9.59 -52.36 -37.25
CA HIS A 152 9.21 -52.44 -35.83
C HIS A 152 10.22 -51.74 -34.91
N GLU A 153 11.52 -51.87 -35.17
CA GLU A 153 12.58 -51.13 -34.46
C GLU A 153 12.35 -49.61 -34.56
N LYS A 154 12.08 -49.09 -35.77
CA LYS A 154 11.78 -47.67 -35.96
C LYS A 154 10.53 -47.23 -35.20
N CYS A 155 9.48 -48.05 -35.19
CA CYS A 155 8.27 -47.77 -34.41
C CYS A 155 8.58 -47.74 -32.90
N CYS A 156 9.41 -48.66 -32.41
CA CYS A 156 9.87 -48.67 -31.02
C CYS A 156 10.66 -47.40 -30.67
N ASP A 157 11.59 -46.99 -31.53
CA ASP A 157 12.38 -45.76 -31.35
C ASP A 157 11.48 -44.52 -31.32
N GLN A 158 10.50 -44.43 -32.23
CA GLN A 158 9.53 -43.35 -32.26
C GLN A 158 8.66 -43.33 -31.00
N TYR A 159 8.18 -44.49 -30.55
CA TYR A 159 7.40 -44.63 -29.32
C TYR A 159 8.21 -44.18 -28.10
N HIS A 160 9.44 -44.68 -27.96
CA HIS A 160 10.34 -44.29 -26.88
C HIS A 160 10.62 -42.79 -26.90
N PHE A 161 10.92 -42.22 -28.06
CA PHE A 161 11.15 -40.79 -28.21
C PHE A 161 9.92 -39.97 -27.80
N ALA A 162 8.73 -40.30 -28.30
CA ALA A 162 7.48 -39.62 -27.94
C ALA A 162 7.19 -39.73 -26.43
N ARG A 163 7.44 -40.90 -25.83
CA ARG A 163 7.28 -41.13 -24.39
C ARG A 163 8.25 -40.29 -23.56
N GLU A 164 9.50 -40.15 -23.99
CA GLU A 164 10.47 -39.27 -23.33
C GLU A 164 10.10 -37.79 -23.50
N GLN A 165 9.65 -37.35 -24.68
CA GLN A 165 9.13 -36.00 -24.88
C GLN A 165 7.96 -35.69 -23.95
N ARG A 166 7.05 -36.64 -23.75
CA ARG A 166 5.95 -36.51 -22.79
C ARG A 166 6.45 -36.34 -21.35
N LYS A 167 7.46 -37.11 -20.92
CA LYS A 167 8.08 -36.95 -19.58
C LYS A 167 8.74 -35.58 -19.41
N VAL A 168 9.44 -35.10 -20.43
CA VAL A 168 10.05 -33.77 -20.45
C VAL A 168 8.97 -32.69 -20.34
N LEU A 169 7.86 -32.83 -21.08
CA LEU A 169 6.74 -31.88 -21.01
C LEU A 169 6.13 -31.78 -19.60
N LEU A 170 5.96 -32.91 -18.91
CA LEU A 170 5.45 -32.94 -17.53
C LEU A 170 6.44 -32.29 -16.54
N SER A 171 7.73 -32.58 -16.72
CA SER A 171 8.78 -31.96 -15.89
C SER A 171 8.82 -30.45 -16.09
N ASN A 172 8.69 -29.99 -17.35
CA ASN A 172 8.60 -28.59 -17.69
C ASN A 172 7.33 -27.94 -17.13
N TRP A 173 6.19 -28.61 -17.18
CA TRP A 173 4.95 -28.13 -16.57
C TRP A 173 5.13 -27.94 -15.05
N SER A 174 5.69 -28.93 -14.35
CA SER A 174 5.92 -28.84 -12.89
C SER A 174 6.84 -27.67 -12.54
N LYS A 175 7.92 -27.47 -13.29
CA LYS A 175 8.82 -26.32 -13.11
C LYS A 175 8.11 -25.00 -13.37
N ASN A 176 7.47 -24.85 -14.53
CA ASN A 176 6.80 -23.62 -14.93
C ASN A 176 5.61 -23.29 -14.04
N ARG A 177 4.89 -24.29 -13.51
CA ARG A 177 3.84 -24.11 -12.50
C ARG A 177 4.41 -23.47 -11.23
N ARG A 178 5.52 -23.98 -10.71
CA ARG A 178 6.18 -23.38 -9.52
C ARG A 178 6.62 -21.94 -9.81
N ASP A 179 7.27 -21.70 -10.94
CA ASP A 179 7.73 -20.37 -11.33
C ASP A 179 6.56 -19.38 -11.50
N PHE A 180 5.44 -19.84 -12.08
CA PHE A 180 4.22 -19.06 -12.22
C PHE A 180 3.65 -18.70 -10.84
N ILE A 181 3.48 -19.69 -9.96
CA ILE A 181 2.95 -19.48 -8.61
C ILE A 181 3.82 -18.48 -7.85
N GLN A 182 5.15 -18.64 -7.87
CA GLN A 182 6.07 -17.72 -7.21
C GLN A 182 5.92 -16.28 -7.72
N LYS A 183 5.85 -16.09 -9.04
CA LYS A 183 5.64 -14.77 -9.63
C LYS A 183 4.28 -14.18 -9.26
N ALA A 184 3.22 -14.99 -9.35
CA ALA A 184 1.88 -14.57 -9.01
C ALA A 184 1.75 -14.15 -7.53
N VAL A 185 2.31 -14.94 -6.61
CA VAL A 185 2.37 -14.62 -5.18
C VAL A 185 3.14 -13.32 -4.95
N LEU A 186 4.30 -13.14 -5.62
CA LEU A 186 5.08 -11.91 -5.51
C LEU A 186 4.29 -10.69 -5.99
N THR A 187 3.69 -10.75 -7.18
CA THR A 187 2.89 -9.66 -7.73
C THR A 187 1.71 -9.30 -6.83
N LEU A 188 1.03 -10.30 -6.26
CA LEU A 188 -0.07 -10.06 -5.32
C LEU A 188 0.44 -9.42 -4.03
N ALA A 189 1.57 -9.87 -3.49
CA ALA A 189 2.17 -9.30 -2.29
C ALA A 189 2.61 -7.83 -2.52
N GLU A 190 3.21 -7.52 -3.68
CA GLU A 190 3.56 -6.16 -4.07
C GLU A 190 2.33 -5.26 -4.17
N ALA A 191 1.23 -5.76 -4.75
CA ALA A 191 -0.02 -5.02 -4.84
C ALA A 191 -0.65 -4.76 -3.46
N CYS A 192 -0.61 -5.75 -2.55
CA CYS A 192 -1.06 -5.57 -1.17
C CYS A 192 -0.21 -4.51 -0.44
N ALA A 193 1.11 -4.59 -0.54
CA ALA A 193 2.02 -3.62 0.09
C ALA A 193 1.82 -2.20 -0.46
N ALA A 194 1.61 -2.05 -1.78
CA ALA A 194 1.29 -0.77 -2.41
C ALA A 194 -0.03 -0.20 -1.86
N HIS A 195 -1.06 -1.02 -1.75
CA HIS A 195 -2.35 -0.62 -1.20
C HIS A 195 -2.25 -0.17 0.27
N GLU A 196 -1.51 -0.91 1.10
CA GLU A 196 -1.27 -0.55 2.50
C GLU A 196 -0.52 0.78 2.63
N MET A 197 0.49 0.99 1.79
CA MET A 197 1.24 2.25 1.72
C MET A 197 0.32 3.41 1.32
N GLU A 198 -0.48 3.26 0.26
CA GLU A 198 -1.46 4.28 -0.15
C GLU A 198 -2.48 4.59 0.95
N SER A 199 -2.98 3.56 1.62
CA SER A 199 -3.92 3.70 2.75
C SER A 199 -3.28 4.47 3.91
N SER A 200 -2.01 4.20 4.24
CA SER A 200 -1.27 4.94 5.26
C SER A 200 -1.08 6.42 4.88
N LEU A 201 -0.68 6.70 3.64
CA LEU A 201 -0.52 8.06 3.13
C LEU A 201 -1.84 8.84 3.11
N ALA A 202 -2.94 8.19 2.74
CA ALA A 202 -4.27 8.79 2.78
C ALA A 202 -4.68 9.16 4.22
N LYS A 203 -4.42 8.27 5.19
CA LYS A 203 -4.65 8.56 6.62
C LYS A 203 -3.81 9.73 7.10
N ASP A 204 -2.54 9.81 6.73
CA ASP A 204 -1.66 10.90 7.16
C ASP A 204 -2.01 12.24 6.49
N ARG A 205 -2.39 12.23 5.21
CA ARG A 205 -2.94 13.42 4.54
C ARG A 205 -4.19 13.93 5.26
N LYS A 206 -5.08 13.04 5.69
CA LYS A 206 -6.26 13.42 6.46
C LYS A 206 -5.88 14.07 7.80
N LYS A 207 -4.98 13.47 8.57
CA LYS A 207 -4.47 14.06 9.82
C LYS A 207 -3.84 15.45 9.61
N GLN A 208 -3.07 15.62 8.53
CA GLN A 208 -2.48 16.91 8.19
C GLN A 208 -3.54 17.96 7.84
N GLN A 209 -4.58 17.58 7.10
CA GLN A 209 -5.70 18.46 6.79
C GLN A 209 -6.43 18.89 8.07
N ASP A 210 -6.70 17.95 8.97
CA ASP A 210 -7.36 18.22 10.26
C ASP A 210 -6.51 19.17 11.11
N LEU A 211 -5.20 18.93 11.23
CA LEU A 211 -4.28 19.80 11.96
C LEU A 211 -4.22 21.22 11.36
N CYS A 212 -4.19 21.33 10.03
CA CYS A 212 -4.20 22.62 9.35
C CYS A 212 -5.51 23.38 9.60
N ALA A 213 -6.65 22.69 9.63
CA ALA A 213 -7.94 23.29 9.95
C ALA A 213 -7.95 23.83 11.40
N ASP A 214 -7.45 23.03 12.36
CA ASP A 214 -7.34 23.43 13.76
C ASP A 214 -6.41 24.64 13.95
N LEU A 215 -5.24 24.63 13.31
CA LEU A 215 -4.31 25.76 13.36
C LEU A 215 -4.92 27.02 12.74
N LYS A 216 -5.62 26.90 11.62
CA LYS A 216 -6.32 28.03 10.99
C LYS A 216 -7.38 28.61 11.93
N ALA A 217 -8.16 27.77 12.63
CA ALA A 217 -9.14 28.21 13.61
C ALA A 217 -8.46 28.98 14.76
N LYS A 218 -7.36 28.46 15.32
CA LYS A 218 -6.60 29.13 16.38
C LYS A 218 -6.02 30.48 15.92
N VAL A 219 -5.51 30.57 14.70
CA VAL A 219 -4.98 31.82 14.14
C VAL A 219 -6.10 32.85 13.99
N LEU A 220 -7.28 32.44 13.54
CA LEU A 220 -8.43 33.35 13.44
C LEU A 220 -8.87 33.85 14.81
N GLN A 221 -8.94 32.97 15.82
CA GLN A 221 -9.24 33.36 17.20
C GLN A 221 -8.20 34.35 17.76
N TRP A 222 -6.90 34.07 17.54
CA TRP A 222 -5.84 34.97 17.98
C TRP A 222 -5.94 36.35 17.31
N ARG A 223 -6.23 36.41 16.01
CA ARG A 223 -6.45 37.68 15.30
C ARG A 223 -7.63 38.46 15.87
N ALA A 224 -8.76 37.80 16.13
CA ALA A 224 -9.92 38.43 16.75
C ALA A 224 -9.56 39.02 18.13
N HIS A 225 -8.84 38.26 18.96
CA HIS A 225 -8.37 38.77 20.26
C HIS A 225 -7.39 39.95 20.13
N GLN A 226 -6.49 39.95 19.14
CA GLN A 226 -5.60 41.08 18.89
C GLN A 226 -6.39 42.35 18.49
N GLU A 227 -7.40 42.20 17.64
CA GLU A 227 -8.28 43.31 17.25
C GLU A 227 -9.06 43.86 18.45
N GLU A 228 -9.61 42.99 19.30
CA GLU A 228 -10.28 43.38 20.55
C GLU A 228 -9.33 44.14 21.50
N VAL A 229 -8.11 43.65 21.69
CA VAL A 229 -7.10 44.31 22.52
C VAL A 229 -6.78 45.70 21.97
N ALA A 230 -6.53 45.82 20.65
CA ALA A 230 -6.23 47.10 20.02
C ALA A 230 -7.38 48.11 20.17
N GLN A 231 -8.64 47.66 20.05
CA GLN A 231 -9.81 48.51 20.27
C GLN A 231 -9.88 49.02 21.72
N LEU A 232 -9.65 48.14 22.69
CA LEU A 232 -9.66 48.51 24.11
C LEU A 232 -8.52 49.48 24.44
N GLU A 233 -7.32 49.29 23.89
CA GLU A 233 -6.20 50.22 24.08
C GLU A 233 -6.50 51.60 23.51
N MET A 234 -7.09 51.67 22.31
CA MET A 234 -7.54 52.92 21.72
C MET A 234 -8.58 53.62 22.61
N GLU A 235 -9.57 52.89 23.12
CA GLU A 235 -10.59 53.46 24.00
C GLU A 235 -10.02 53.96 25.32
N ILE A 236 -9.11 53.19 25.95
CA ILE A 236 -8.40 53.62 27.16
C ILE A 236 -7.58 54.88 26.90
N SER A 237 -6.88 54.95 25.76
CA SER A 237 -6.08 56.12 25.38
C SER A 237 -6.95 57.36 25.15
N ALA A 238 -8.13 57.20 24.53
CA ALA A 238 -9.09 58.28 24.32
C ALA A 238 -9.62 58.80 25.66
N ARG A 239 -10.07 57.91 26.55
CA ARG A 239 -10.51 58.26 27.91
C ARG A 239 -9.43 58.96 28.73
N ARG A 240 -8.15 58.58 28.56
CA ARG A 240 -7.01 59.27 29.22
C ARG A 240 -6.83 60.69 28.68
N ARG A 241 -6.85 60.87 27.35
CA ARG A 241 -6.74 62.19 26.71
C ARG A 241 -7.88 63.12 27.12
N GLU A 242 -9.13 62.65 27.14
CA GLU A 242 -10.28 63.43 27.58
C GLU A 242 -10.11 63.93 29.03
N LYS A 243 -9.68 63.05 29.95
CA LYS A 243 -9.39 63.43 31.34
C LYS A 243 -8.28 64.47 31.45
N GLU A 244 -7.26 64.38 30.61
CA GLU A 244 -6.17 65.37 30.57
C GLU A 244 -6.68 66.71 30.04
N GLU A 245 -7.46 66.72 28.96
CA GLU A 245 -8.09 67.93 28.41
C GLU A 245 -9.04 68.58 29.41
N GLU A 246 -9.85 67.80 30.13
CA GLU A 246 -10.73 68.31 31.19
C GLU A 246 -9.94 68.97 32.32
N LYS A 247 -8.87 68.32 32.78
CA LYS A 247 -7.95 68.91 33.78
C LYS A 247 -7.33 70.20 33.27
N GLU A 248 -6.92 70.24 32.00
CA GLU A 248 -6.36 71.44 31.38
C GLU A 248 -7.40 72.56 31.28
N LYS A 249 -8.63 72.25 30.87
CA LYS A 249 -9.76 73.20 30.83
C LYS A 249 -10.05 73.77 32.23
N LEU A 250 -10.12 72.92 33.25
CA LEU A 250 -10.31 73.34 34.64
C LEU A 250 -9.16 74.23 35.13
N TRP A 251 -7.92 73.88 34.79
CA TRP A 251 -6.75 74.68 35.15
C TRP A 251 -6.74 76.05 34.45
N LYS A 252 -7.09 76.11 33.15
CA LYS A 252 -7.24 77.37 32.40
C LYS A 252 -8.32 78.25 33.04
N LYS A 253 -9.48 77.69 33.41
CA LYS A 253 -10.54 78.42 34.14
C LYS A 253 -10.05 78.97 35.48
N LYS A 254 -9.37 78.16 36.30
CA LYS A 254 -8.78 78.61 37.57
C LYS A 254 -7.78 79.76 37.37
N LYS A 255 -6.92 79.67 36.35
CA LYS A 255 -5.98 80.75 36.00
C LYS A 255 -6.68 82.05 35.58
N LEU A 256 -7.78 81.96 34.82
CA LEU A 256 -8.56 83.13 34.43
C LEU A 256 -9.19 83.81 35.65
N LEU A 257 -9.82 83.04 36.54
CA LEU A 257 -10.37 83.56 37.79
C LEU A 257 -9.32 84.26 38.64
N GLN A 258 -8.14 83.64 38.83
CA GLN A 258 -7.03 84.27 39.55
C GLN A 258 -6.56 85.58 38.90
N ARG A 259 -6.59 85.67 37.56
CA ARG A 259 -6.24 86.91 36.83
C ARG A 259 -7.30 87.98 37.05
N GLU A 260 -8.58 87.63 37.03
CA GLU A 260 -9.69 88.54 37.29
C GLU A 260 -9.65 89.07 38.73
N GLU A 261 -9.46 88.20 39.72
CA GLU A 261 -9.29 88.60 41.12
C GLU A 261 -8.12 89.58 41.30
N LYS A 262 -6.98 89.34 40.63
CA LYS A 262 -5.84 90.26 40.63
C LYS A 262 -6.19 91.60 39.98
N LYS A 263 -6.87 91.59 38.82
CA LYS A 263 -7.33 92.82 38.15
C LYS A 263 -8.27 93.61 39.05
N GLU A 264 -9.17 92.93 39.75
CA GLU A 264 -10.13 93.55 40.66
C GLU A 264 -9.42 94.18 41.87
N LYS A 265 -8.43 93.49 42.45
CA LYS A 265 -7.55 94.07 43.50
C LYS A 265 -6.82 95.32 43.00
N ILE A 266 -6.30 95.29 41.78
CA ILE A 266 -5.63 96.45 41.15
C ILE A 266 -6.62 97.60 40.95
N ARG A 267 -7.83 97.35 40.44
CA ARG A 267 -8.89 98.37 40.28
C ARG A 267 -9.26 99.01 41.61
N LYS A 268 -9.48 98.22 42.65
CA LYS A 268 -9.76 98.72 44.02
C LYS A 268 -8.62 99.59 44.56
N TYR A 269 -7.37 99.19 44.31
CA TYR A 269 -6.20 99.98 44.70
C TYR A 269 -6.16 101.34 43.97
N TRP A 270 -6.35 101.36 42.65
CA TRP A 270 -6.37 102.60 41.87
C TRP A 270 -7.53 103.52 42.23
N ALA A 271 -8.73 102.99 42.43
CA ALA A 271 -9.88 103.77 42.88
C ALA A 271 -9.63 104.45 44.23
N LYS A 272 -9.01 103.72 45.18
CA LYS A 272 -8.61 104.29 46.48
C LYS A 272 -7.54 105.36 46.33
N LYS A 273 -6.57 105.16 45.41
CA LYS A 273 -5.52 106.15 45.13
C LYS A 273 -6.08 107.42 44.49
N GLU A 274 -7.04 107.28 43.57
CA GLU A 274 -7.76 108.38 42.93
C GLU A 274 -8.59 109.17 43.96
N GLN A 275 -9.32 108.48 44.83
CA GLN A 275 -10.08 109.12 45.90
C GLN A 275 -9.16 109.94 46.83
N ASN A 276 -8.00 109.39 47.20
CA ASN A 276 -7.02 110.13 47.98
C ASN A 276 -6.47 111.36 47.24
N TRP A 277 -6.30 111.27 45.91
CA TRP A 277 -5.83 112.38 45.08
C TRP A 277 -6.88 113.49 45.03
N GLN A 278 -8.15 113.14 44.79
CA GLN A 278 -9.28 114.07 44.85
C GLN A 278 -9.44 114.73 46.23
N GLU A 279 -9.23 113.97 47.32
CA GLU A 279 -9.22 114.52 48.67
C GLU A 279 -8.07 115.52 48.88
N MET A 280 -6.88 115.26 48.34
CA MET A 280 -5.77 116.23 48.39
C MET A 280 -6.07 117.47 47.53
N GLU A 281 -6.58 117.29 46.30
CA GLU A 281 -6.94 118.39 45.42
C GLU A 281 -8.02 119.29 46.05
N MET A 282 -9.04 118.71 46.71
CA MET A 282 -10.03 119.46 47.46
C MET A 282 -9.45 120.22 48.65
N ARG A 283 -8.42 119.67 49.33
CA ARG A 283 -7.69 120.39 50.40
C ARG A 283 -6.89 121.55 49.82
N ASP A 284 -6.20 121.33 48.71
CA ASP A 284 -5.40 122.36 48.04
C ASP A 284 -6.28 123.48 47.50
N LEU A 285 -7.44 123.17 46.91
CA LEU A 285 -8.43 124.15 46.46
C LEU A 285 -8.97 124.99 47.61
N ARG A 286 -9.32 124.37 48.76
CA ARG A 286 -9.71 125.13 49.97
C ARG A 286 -8.60 126.07 50.43
N ARG A 287 -7.36 125.60 50.43
CA ARG A 287 -6.21 126.44 50.80
C ARG A 287 -6.00 127.61 49.83
N LEU A 288 -6.25 127.37 48.56
CA LEU A 288 -6.17 128.39 47.51
C LEU A 288 -7.30 129.43 47.65
N GLU A 289 -8.51 129.03 48.02
CA GLU A 289 -9.61 129.95 48.37
C GLU A 289 -9.30 130.79 49.62
N GLU A 290 -8.73 130.19 50.66
CA GLU A 290 -8.26 130.93 51.84
C GLU A 290 -7.22 131.99 51.46
N LEU A 291 -6.24 131.63 50.64
CA LEU A 291 -5.23 132.57 50.15
C LEU A 291 -5.83 133.68 49.29
N LYS A 292 -6.83 133.38 48.44
CA LYS A 292 -7.56 134.39 47.66
C LYS A 292 -8.37 135.35 48.55
N LYS A 293 -8.98 134.87 49.64
CA LYS A 293 -9.63 135.74 50.64
C LYS A 293 -8.63 136.69 51.29
N ILE A 294 -7.47 136.18 51.71
CA ILE A 294 -6.41 137.00 52.29
C ILE A 294 -5.91 138.04 51.27
N MET A 295 -5.71 137.65 50.01
CA MET A 295 -5.35 138.60 48.94
C MET A 295 -6.43 139.66 48.70
N ALA A 296 -7.71 139.28 48.75
CA ALA A 296 -8.82 140.22 48.61
C ALA A 296 -8.88 141.21 49.79
N GLU A 297 -8.69 140.73 51.02
CA GLU A 297 -8.58 141.56 52.23
C GLU A 297 -7.38 142.52 52.17
N GLN A 298 -6.25 142.07 51.63
CA GLN A 298 -5.07 142.91 51.39
C GLN A 298 -5.37 143.99 50.33
N SER A 299 -6.09 143.63 49.25
CA SER A 299 -6.46 144.58 48.18
C SER A 299 -7.47 145.65 48.63
N VAL A 300 -8.27 145.39 49.66
CA VAL A 300 -9.17 146.37 50.29
C VAL A 300 -8.37 147.31 51.21
N LYS A 301 -7.41 146.78 51.98
CA LYS A 301 -6.50 147.60 52.81
C LYS A 301 -5.59 148.52 51.97
N ASP A 302 -5.17 148.06 50.80
CA ASP A 302 -4.39 148.87 49.86
C ASP A 302 -5.26 149.97 49.20
N ARG A 303 -6.58 149.77 49.07
CA ARG A 303 -7.53 150.81 48.61
C ARG A 303 -7.85 151.85 49.68
N GLU A 304 -7.83 151.50 50.95
CA GLU A 304 -8.08 152.42 52.07
C GLU A 304 -6.85 153.29 52.41
N SER A 305 -5.65 152.87 52.01
CA SER A 305 -4.39 153.62 52.23
C SER A 305 -4.16 154.76 51.22
N LEU A 306 -4.89 154.79 50.09
CA LEU A 306 -4.73 155.77 49.01
C LEU A 306 -5.68 156.99 49.12
N LEU A 307 -6.51 157.08 50.17
CA LEU A 307 -7.40 158.22 50.43
C LEU A 307 -6.87 159.20 51.50
N PHE A 308 -5.63 159.04 51.97
CA PHE A 308 -5.01 159.88 53.01
C PHE A 308 -3.78 160.69 52.56
N SER A 309 -3.56 160.92 51.26
CA SER A 309 -2.55 161.88 50.79
C SER A 309 -2.89 162.47 49.41
N GLN A 310 -3.31 163.74 49.46
CA GLN A 310 -3.46 164.77 48.40
C GLN A 310 -4.59 164.66 47.37
#